data_AF-A0A7V2HHC6-F1
#
_entry.id   AF-A0A7V2HHC6-F1
#
_cell.length_a   1.000
_cell.length_b   1.000
_cell.length_c   1.000
_cell.angle_alpha   90.00
_cell.angle_beta   90.00
_cell.angle_gamma   90.00
#
_symmetry.space_group_name_H-M   'P 1'
#
loop_
_entity.id
_entity.type
_entity.pdbx_description
1 polymer ?
#
loop_
_entity_poly.entity_id
_entity_poly.type
_entity_poly.pdbx_seq_one_letter_code
_entity_poly.pdbx_strand_id
1 'polypeptide(L)'
;MQNFRSFEAGPDPFGRTWKVNYVWQQNAISIRHADAIDVKFTLEDGDIRDEKVIALPHPALLELSARLGRPLNDAWCARLAAAHLARMIESGEDVEKALVTMSAADMEQASALVDN
;
A
#
# COMPACT_ATOMS: atom_id res chain seq x y z
N MET A 1 -10.34 -6.68 0.58
CA MET A 1 -10.71 -5.27 0.26
C MET A 1 -11.27 -5.13 -1.16
N GLN A 2 -12.50 -4.59 -1.32
CA GLN A 2 -13.20 -4.55 -2.62
C GLN A 2 -12.82 -3.35 -3.51
N ASN A 3 -12.58 -2.16 -2.94
CA ASN A 3 -12.18 -0.96 -3.71
C ASN A 3 -10.86 -0.39 -3.17
N PHE A 4 -9.76 -0.57 -3.90
CA PHE A 4 -8.45 -0.01 -3.54
C PHE A 4 -8.23 1.41 -4.09
N ARG A 5 -9.13 1.89 -4.96
CA ARG A 5 -8.97 3.19 -5.63
C ARG A 5 -9.46 4.36 -4.78
N SER A 6 -10.46 4.11 -3.94
CA SER A 6 -10.95 5.08 -2.96
C SER A 6 -11.55 4.31 -1.79
N PHE A 7 -11.04 4.55 -0.59
CA PHE A 7 -11.47 3.88 0.64
C PHE A 7 -11.25 4.78 1.85
N GLU A 8 -11.85 4.42 2.98
CA GLU A 8 -11.61 5.05 4.27
C GLU A 8 -10.72 4.14 5.12
N ALA A 9 -9.80 4.73 5.88
CA ALA A 9 -8.93 4.02 6.82
C ALA A 9 -8.87 4.73 8.16
N GLY A 10 -8.92 3.96 9.25
CA GLY A 10 -8.91 4.48 10.62
C GLY A 10 -9.99 3.85 11.50
N PRO A 11 -10.21 4.38 12.71
CA PRO A 11 -9.54 5.57 13.25
C PRO A 11 -8.04 5.33 13.46
N ASP A 12 -7.23 6.34 13.15
CA ASP A 12 -5.82 6.36 13.56
C ASP A 12 -5.70 6.50 15.10
N PRO A 13 -4.51 6.36 15.70
CA PRO A 13 -4.33 6.50 17.15
C PRO A 13 -4.73 7.87 17.73
N PHE A 14 -4.98 8.87 16.89
CA PHE A 14 -5.45 10.20 17.27
C PHE A 14 -6.97 10.38 17.02
N GLY A 15 -7.67 9.35 16.56
CA GLY A 15 -9.11 9.33 16.33
C GLY A 15 -9.55 9.83 14.96
N ARG A 16 -8.65 10.01 13.99
CA ARG A 16 -8.99 10.49 12.64
C ARG A 16 -9.30 9.34 11.69
N THR A 17 -10.26 9.57 10.79
CA THR A 17 -10.53 8.66 9.68
C THR A 17 -10.13 9.35 8.38
N TRP A 18 -9.23 8.71 7.65
CA TRP A 18 -8.65 9.27 6.44
C TRP A 18 -9.38 8.75 5.21
N LYS A 19 -9.76 9.66 4.32
CA LYS A 19 -10.17 9.31 2.96
C LYS A 19 -8.93 9.11 2.11
N VAL A 20 -8.73 7.89 1.65
CA VAL A 20 -7.57 7.48 0.86
C VAL A 20 -7.96 7.35 -0.60
N ASN A 21 -7.20 7.98 -1.50
CA ASN A 21 -7.42 7.86 -2.94
C ASN A 21 -6.15 7.41 -3.65
N TYR A 22 -6.28 6.41 -4.52
CA TYR A 22 -5.22 5.97 -5.42
C TYR A 22 -4.88 7.06 -6.43
N VAL A 23 -3.59 7.30 -6.65
CA VAL A 23 -3.09 8.25 -7.65
C VAL A 23 -2.45 7.53 -8.81
N TRP A 24 -1.38 6.77 -8.57
CA TRP A 24 -0.64 6.06 -9.62
C TRP A 24 0.10 4.84 -9.08
N GLN A 25 0.53 3.99 -10.01
CA GLN A 25 1.44 2.87 -9.79
C GLN A 25 2.53 2.91 -10.86
N GLN A 26 3.79 2.71 -10.47
CA GLN A 26 4.93 2.79 -11.39
C GLN A 26 6.08 1.89 -10.95
N ASN A 27 6.87 1.39 -11.92
CA ASN A 27 8.14 0.73 -11.60
C ASN A 27 9.16 1.77 -11.10
N ALA A 28 9.61 1.61 -9.86
CA ALA A 28 10.46 2.53 -9.14
C ALA A 28 11.84 2.72 -9.80
N ILE A 29 12.30 1.78 -10.64
CA ILE A 29 13.59 1.88 -11.34
C ILE A 29 13.64 3.14 -12.21
N SER A 30 12.50 3.54 -12.78
CA SER A 30 12.37 4.66 -13.71
C SER A 30 12.38 6.03 -13.03
N ILE A 31 12.12 6.11 -11.72
CA ILE A 31 11.95 7.37 -10.98
C ILE A 31 12.95 7.57 -9.86
N ARG A 32 13.46 6.49 -9.26
CA ARG A 32 14.39 6.56 -8.11
C ARG A 32 15.43 5.43 -8.07
N HIS A 33 15.65 4.74 -9.19
CA HIS A 33 16.64 3.66 -9.32
C HIS A 33 16.48 2.51 -8.30
N ALA A 34 15.23 2.13 -7.98
CA ALA A 34 14.95 1.03 -7.05
C ALA A 34 14.23 -0.14 -7.74
N ASP A 35 14.53 -1.38 -7.32
CA ASP A 35 13.84 -2.59 -7.81
C ASP A 35 12.54 -2.84 -7.01
N ALA A 36 11.54 -2.01 -7.28
CA ALA A 36 10.25 -2.05 -6.61
C ALA A 36 9.12 -1.57 -7.52
N ILE A 37 7.90 -1.96 -7.18
CA ILE A 37 6.68 -1.33 -7.69
C ILE A 37 6.20 -0.31 -6.64
N ASP A 38 6.17 0.95 -7.00
CA ASP A 38 5.69 2.03 -6.12
C ASP A 38 4.21 2.32 -6.42
N VAL A 39 3.39 2.45 -5.38
CA VAL A 39 1.97 2.82 -5.46
C VAL A 39 1.72 4.06 -4.61
N LYS A 40 1.22 5.14 -5.22
CA LYS A 40 0.96 6.41 -4.53
C LYS A 40 -0.51 6.58 -4.20
N PHE A 41 -0.75 7.11 -3.01
CA PHE A 41 -2.06 7.50 -2.48
C PHE A 41 -2.03 8.93 -1.96
N THR A 42 -3.18 9.61 -2.02
CA THR A 42 -3.46 10.81 -1.22
C THR A 42 -4.35 10.44 -0.04
N LEU A 43 -4.11 11.09 1.09
CA LEU A 43 -4.86 10.94 2.33
C LEU A 43 -5.48 12.29 2.68
N GLU A 44 -6.77 12.31 3.00
CA GLU A 44 -7.49 13.52 3.36
C GLU A 44 -8.34 13.32 4.62
N ASP A 45 -8.24 14.25 5.58
CA ASP A 45 -9.16 14.37 6.72
C ASP A 45 -9.45 15.87 6.96
N GLY A 46 -10.63 16.31 6.54
CA GLY A 46 -11.00 17.74 6.53
C GLY A 46 -10.03 18.58 5.68
N ASP A 47 -9.34 19.52 6.32
CA ASP A 47 -8.36 20.40 5.68
C ASP A 47 -6.94 19.79 5.64
N ILE A 48 -6.72 18.65 6.29
CA ILE A 48 -5.42 17.98 6.33
C ILE A 48 -5.28 17.11 5.08
N ARG A 49 -4.16 17.28 4.36
CA ARG A 49 -3.79 16.46 3.21
C ARG A 49 -2.38 15.93 3.37
N ASP A 50 -2.20 14.65 3.05
CA ASP A 50 -0.90 14.00 2.99
C ASP A 50 -0.81 13.08 1.76
N GLU A 51 0.41 12.67 1.42
CA GLU A 51 0.67 11.73 0.33
C GLU A 51 1.57 10.59 0.82
N LYS A 52 1.22 9.36 0.44
CA LYS A 52 1.99 8.16 0.78
C LYS A 52 2.33 7.37 -0.47
N VAL A 53 3.57 6.91 -0.54
CA VAL A 53 4.05 5.96 -1.54
C VAL A 53 4.38 4.65 -0.83
N ILE A 54 3.70 3.58 -1.20
CA ILE A 54 4.01 2.23 -0.73
C ILE A 54 4.87 1.56 -1.80
N ALA A 55 6.11 1.24 -1.45
CA ALA A 55 7.06 0.54 -2.30
C ALA A 55 7.00 -0.96 -2.02
N LEU A 56 6.79 -1.75 -3.07
CA LEU A 56 6.75 -3.19 -3.02
C LEU A 56 8.01 -3.74 -3.70
N PRO A 57 9.03 -4.19 -2.93
CA PRO A 57 10.20 -4.85 -3.50
C PRO A 57 9.82 -5.95 -4.48
N HIS A 58 10.31 -5.82 -5.71
CA HIS A 58 9.93 -6.71 -6.80
C HIS A 58 10.36 -8.17 -6.55
N PRO A 59 11.55 -8.46 -5.96
CA PRO A 59 11.91 -9.84 -5.61
C PRO A 59 10.93 -10.50 -4.63
N ALA A 60 10.48 -9.77 -3.60
CA ALA A 60 9.53 -10.28 -2.61
C ALA A 60 8.13 -10.51 -3.22
N LEU A 61 7.70 -9.62 -4.13
CA LEU A 61 6.47 -9.80 -4.88
C LEU A 61 6.48 -11.06 -5.75
N LEU A 62 7.58 -11.34 -6.45
CA LEU A 62 7.73 -12.53 -7.29
C LEU A 62 7.71 -13.81 -6.46
N GLU A 63 8.40 -13.82 -5.33
CA GLU A 63 8.40 -14.96 -4.40
C GLU A 63 6.99 -15.24 -3.86
N LEU A 64 6.28 -14.20 -3.41
CA LEU A 64 4.92 -14.32 -2.91
C LEU A 64 3.94 -14.79 -4.00
N SER A 65 4.02 -14.19 -5.19
CA SER A 65 3.23 -14.56 -6.37
C SER A 65 3.40 -16.05 -6.71
N ALA A 66 4.65 -16.52 -6.77
CA ALA A 66 4.97 -17.92 -7.05
C ALA A 66 4.42 -18.85 -5.95
N ARG A 67 4.62 -18.50 -4.68
CA ARG A 67 4.16 -19.30 -3.53
C ARG A 67 2.64 -19.43 -3.48
N LEU A 68 1.90 -18.38 -3.83
CA LEU A 68 0.43 -18.38 -3.85
C LEU A 68 -0.16 -18.91 -5.17
N GLY A 69 0.68 -19.23 -6.17
CA GLY A 69 0.21 -19.62 -7.50
C GLY A 69 -0.64 -18.55 -8.19
N ARG A 70 -0.43 -17.28 -7.84
CA ARG A 70 -1.23 -16.14 -8.31
C ARG A 70 -0.45 -15.31 -9.33
N PRO A 71 -1.02 -14.96 -10.48
CA PRO A 71 -0.39 -14.04 -11.42
C PRO A 71 -0.13 -12.66 -10.80
N LEU A 72 1.12 -12.19 -10.88
CA LEU A 72 1.48 -10.81 -10.56
C LEU A 72 0.82 -9.86 -11.58
N ASN A 73 -0.04 -8.97 -11.10
CA ASN A 73 -0.69 -7.96 -11.92
C ASN A 73 -0.90 -6.65 -11.13
N ASP A 74 -1.15 -5.57 -11.85
CA ASP A 74 -1.24 -4.23 -11.26
C ASP A 74 -2.35 -4.11 -10.21
N ALA A 75 -3.51 -4.71 -10.47
CA ALA A 75 -4.63 -4.66 -9.53
C ALA A 75 -4.27 -5.36 -8.20
N TRP A 76 -3.50 -6.44 -8.24
CA TRP A 76 -3.06 -7.12 -7.03
C TRP A 76 -2.01 -6.30 -6.28
N CYS A 77 -1.00 -5.75 -6.96
CA CYS A 77 -0.01 -4.86 -6.33
C CYS A 77 -0.68 -3.67 -5.63
N ALA A 78 -1.60 -2.99 -6.30
CA ALA A 78 -2.32 -1.85 -5.73
C ALA A 78 -3.19 -2.25 -4.52
N ARG A 79 -3.80 -3.44 -4.53
CA ARG A 79 -4.57 -3.97 -3.39
C ARG A 79 -3.69 -4.29 -2.20
N LEU A 80 -2.52 -4.91 -2.41
CA LEU A 80 -1.54 -5.16 -1.35
C LEU A 80 -1.09 -3.85 -0.71
N ALA A 81 -0.72 -2.87 -1.54
CA ALA A 81 -0.31 -1.54 -1.09
C ALA A 81 -1.39 -0.85 -0.26
N ALA A 82 -2.63 -0.86 -0.74
CA ALA A 82 -3.76 -0.23 -0.07
C ALA A 82 -4.11 -0.93 1.25
N ALA A 83 -4.07 -2.27 1.30
CA ALA A 83 -4.33 -3.02 2.54
C ALA A 83 -3.24 -2.74 3.59
N HIS A 84 -1.99 -2.63 3.18
CA HIS A 84 -0.90 -2.25 4.05
C HIS A 84 -1.04 -0.81 4.55
N LEU A 85 -1.37 0.14 3.67
CA LEU A 85 -1.62 1.54 4.03
C LEU A 85 -2.77 1.69 5.03
N ALA A 86 -3.87 0.94 4.86
CA ALA A 86 -4.98 0.97 5.82
C ALA A 86 -4.52 0.54 7.22
N ARG A 87 -3.80 -0.58 7.32
CA ARG A 87 -3.21 -1.06 8.58
C ARG A 87 -2.27 -0.02 9.20
N MET A 88 -1.43 0.60 8.37
CA MET A 88 -0.46 1.61 8.78
C MET A 88 -1.14 2.82 9.41
N ILE A 89 -2.25 3.29 8.81
CA ILE A 89 -3.06 4.38 9.34
C ILE A 89 -3.71 3.98 10.68
N GLU A 90 -4.31 2.79 10.74
CA GLU A 90 -5.00 2.29 11.93
C GLU A 90 -4.05 2.03 13.11
N SER A 91 -2.82 1.56 12.84
CA SER A 91 -1.81 1.31 13.88
C SER A 91 -0.99 2.56 14.26
N GLY A 92 -0.90 3.54 13.37
CA GLY A 92 -0.03 4.71 13.49
C GLY A 92 1.47 4.39 13.30
N GLU A 93 1.81 3.20 12.82
CA GLU A 93 3.20 2.85 12.49
C GLU A 93 3.65 3.57 11.22
N ASP A 94 4.86 4.12 11.16
CA ASP A 94 5.47 4.67 9.94
C ASP A 94 4.66 5.77 9.20
N VAL A 95 3.62 6.33 9.83
CA VAL A 95 2.75 7.35 9.23
C VAL A 95 3.45 8.66 8.96
N GLU A 96 4.61 8.92 9.55
CA GLU A 96 5.44 10.11 9.27
C GLU A 96 6.23 10.00 7.96
N LYS A 97 6.42 8.78 7.43
CA LYS A 97 7.21 8.55 6.22
C LYS A 97 6.37 8.80 4.99
N ALA A 98 6.88 9.59 4.04
CA ALA A 98 6.21 9.79 2.75
C ALA A 98 6.33 8.56 1.83
N LEU A 99 7.41 7.78 1.98
CA LEU A 99 7.64 6.53 1.26
C LEU A 99 7.93 5.41 2.26
N VAL A 100 7.16 4.33 2.18
CA VAL A 100 7.29 3.15 3.04
C VAL A 100 7.54 1.93 2.17
N THR A 101 8.57 1.15 2.51
CA THR A 101 8.90 -0.08 1.79
C THR A 101 8.34 -1.27 2.56
N MET A 102 7.46 -2.05 1.92
CA MET A 102 6.88 -3.23 2.54
C MET A 102 7.94 -4.30 2.79
N SER A 103 7.91 -4.91 3.97
CA SER A 103 8.64 -6.16 4.21
C SER A 103 7.92 -7.34 3.54
N ALA A 104 8.62 -8.47 3.41
CA ALA A 104 7.99 -9.70 2.95
C ALA A 104 6.80 -10.10 3.86
N ALA A 105 6.97 -9.98 5.18
CA ALA A 105 5.91 -10.28 6.15
C ALA A 105 4.68 -9.37 5.98
N ASP A 106 4.88 -8.07 5.70
CA ASP A 106 3.77 -7.15 5.41
C ASP A 106 3.01 -7.55 4.15
N MET A 107 3.72 -7.99 3.10
CA MET A 107 3.07 -8.46 1.86
C MET A 107 2.25 -9.73 2.10
N GLU A 108 2.76 -10.66 2.91
CA GLU A 108 2.02 -11.88 3.28
C GLU A 108 0.74 -11.54 4.03
N GLN A 109 0.83 -10.68 5.04
CA GLN A 109 -0.34 -10.21 5.78
C GLN A 109 -1.34 -9.50 4.86
N ALA A 110 -0.88 -8.61 4.00
CA ALA A 110 -1.73 -7.91 3.04
C ALA A 110 -2.39 -8.88 2.04
N SER A 111 -1.68 -9.92 1.57
CA SER A 111 -2.24 -10.92 0.65
C SER A 111 -3.45 -11.64 1.24
N ALA A 112 -3.40 -12.00 2.53
CA ALA A 112 -4.51 -12.64 3.22
C ALA A 112 -5.78 -11.76 3.28
N LEU A 113 -5.63 -10.44 3.27
CA LEU A 113 -6.74 -9.48 3.33
C LEU A 113 -7.35 -9.14 1.95
N VAL A 114 -6.61 -9.41 0.87
CA VAL A 114 -7.04 -9.10 -0.50
C VAL A 114 -7.46 -10.33 -1.30
N ASP A 115 -7.15 -11.52 -0.81
CA ASP A 115 -7.58 -12.78 -1.44
C ASP A 115 -9.00 -13.20 -1.02
N ASN A 116 -9.57 -12.52 -0.03
CA ASN A 116 -10.98 -12.60 0.41
C ASN A 116 -11.87 -11.54 -0.26
#